data_AF-A0A4Y7QAV0-F1
#
_entry.id   AF-A0A4Y7QAV0-F1
#
_cell.length_a   1.000
_cell.length_b   1.000
_cell.length_c   1.000
_cell.angle_alpha   90.00
_cell.angle_beta   90.00
_cell.angle_gamma   90.00
#
_symmetry.space_group_name_H-M   'P 1'
#
loop_
_entity.id
_entity.type
_entity.pdbx_description
1 polymer ?
#
loop_
_entity_poly.entity_id
_entity_poly.type
_entity_poly.pdbx_seq_one_letter_code
_entity_poly.pdbx_strand_id
1 'polypeptide(L)'
;MSVARAVRRVRPRSSATAGVPLQRRLSSTESHHHDEHHESSAEYPKEGFTGPFWRNTTILAIIGFGAINFAPEGILKGAGTSGTEDPPWLTRVLAHYAPSLKTWERLNAKHLELTEEQANYNLFVQDAKRPVMHRFRYPQQFEQGSTHCMPVGGGADLNGLVVKNE
;
A
#
# COMPACT_ATOMS: atom_id res chain seq x y z
N MET A 1 15.68 74.38 -20.49
CA MET A 1 15.77 73.60 -21.74
C MET A 1 15.03 72.29 -21.53
N SER A 2 14.00 72.04 -22.35
CA SER A 2 12.99 71.00 -22.16
C SER A 2 13.48 69.65 -22.70
N VAL A 3 13.44 68.59 -21.89
CA VAL A 3 13.78 67.23 -22.34
C VAL A 3 12.49 66.47 -22.59
N ALA A 4 12.16 66.28 -23.87
CA ALA A 4 10.99 65.55 -24.32
C ALA A 4 11.13 64.05 -24.02
N ARG A 5 10.19 63.51 -23.24
CA ARG A 5 10.09 62.09 -22.88
C ARG A 5 9.33 61.35 -23.98
N ALA A 6 10.03 60.65 -24.86
CA ALA A 6 9.43 59.79 -25.88
C ALA A 6 8.90 58.48 -25.25
N VAL A 7 7.58 58.26 -25.29
CA VAL A 7 6.95 57.01 -24.84
C VAL A 7 6.82 56.06 -26.02
N ARG A 8 7.65 55.01 -26.04
CA ARG A 8 7.55 53.92 -27.03
C ARG A 8 6.52 52.91 -26.53
N ARG A 9 5.31 52.92 -27.11
CA ARG A 9 4.30 51.88 -26.87
C ARG A 9 4.79 50.56 -27.48
N VAL A 10 5.21 49.62 -26.63
CA VAL A 10 5.46 48.24 -27.02
C VAL A 10 4.13 47.49 -26.94
N ARG A 11 3.67 46.98 -28.09
CA ARG A 11 2.48 46.14 -28.23
C ARG A 11 2.89 44.69 -27.90
N PRO A 12 2.35 44.04 -26.87
CA PRO A 12 2.59 42.60 -26.70
C PRO A 12 1.83 41.84 -27.80
N ARG A 13 2.57 41.09 -28.62
CA ARG A 13 2.01 40.01 -29.46
C ARG A 13 1.63 38.88 -28.50
N SER A 14 0.35 38.54 -28.42
CA SER A 14 -0.08 37.30 -27.76
C SER A 14 0.34 36.11 -28.61
N SER A 15 1.39 35.41 -28.21
CA SER A 15 1.64 34.04 -28.68
C SER A 15 0.77 33.11 -27.84
N ALA A 16 -0.46 32.90 -28.27
CA ALA A 16 -1.31 31.83 -27.75
C ALA A 16 -0.83 30.50 -28.34
N THR A 17 0.19 29.90 -27.76
CA THR A 17 0.40 28.45 -27.89
C THR A 17 -0.40 27.80 -26.78
N ALA A 18 -1.58 27.31 -27.14
CA ALA A 18 -2.37 26.40 -26.32
C ALA A 18 -1.55 25.13 -26.08
N GLY A 19 -0.81 25.10 -24.98
CA GLY A 19 -0.16 23.91 -24.48
C GLY A 19 -1.23 22.97 -23.95
N VAL A 20 -1.52 21.92 -24.70
CA VAL A 20 -2.21 20.75 -24.16
C VAL A 20 -1.42 20.31 -22.93
N PRO A 21 -2.02 20.24 -21.71
CA PRO A 21 -1.31 19.68 -20.58
C PRO A 21 -1.03 18.20 -20.89
N LEU A 22 0.24 17.89 -21.16
CA LEU A 22 0.73 16.52 -21.17
C LEU A 22 0.45 15.93 -19.79
N GLN A 23 -0.56 15.08 -19.71
CA GLN A 23 -0.96 14.37 -18.50
C GLN A 23 0.18 13.44 -18.08
N ARG A 24 1.13 13.96 -17.31
CA ARG A 24 2.20 13.18 -16.71
C ARG A 24 1.60 12.42 -15.54
N ARG A 25 1.21 11.16 -15.76
CA ARG A 25 0.81 10.26 -14.67
C ARG A 25 2.03 10.02 -13.79
N LEU A 26 2.03 10.63 -12.60
CA LEU A 26 2.87 10.23 -11.48
C LEU A 26 2.14 9.07 -10.78
N SER A 27 2.19 7.88 -11.36
CA SER A 27 1.63 6.68 -10.74
C SER A 27 2.72 5.63 -10.58
N SER A 28 3.11 5.38 -9.33
CA SER A 28 3.65 4.10 -8.88
C SER A 28 2.55 3.05 -9.09
N THR A 29 2.54 2.42 -10.25
CA THR A 29 1.71 1.24 -10.52
C THR A 29 2.55 0.01 -10.19
N GLU A 30 2.33 -0.56 -9.01
CA GLU A 30 2.83 -1.89 -8.70
C GLU A 30 1.90 -2.91 -9.36
N SER A 31 2.32 -3.44 -10.50
CA SER A 31 1.65 -4.52 -11.20
C SER A 31 2.46 -5.80 -11.01
N HIS A 32 2.02 -6.68 -10.12
CA HIS A 32 2.51 -8.05 -10.05
C HIS A 32 1.94 -8.84 -11.25
N HIS A 33 2.67 -8.84 -12.37
CA HIS A 33 2.46 -9.78 -13.46
C HIS A 33 3.59 -10.80 -13.43
N HIS A 34 3.23 -12.06 -13.22
CA HIS A 34 4.13 -13.19 -13.35
C HIS A 34 4.39 -13.50 -14.83
N ASP A 35 5.68 -13.61 -15.15
CA ASP A 35 6.34 -14.32 -16.26
C ASP A 35 5.64 -14.42 -17.61
N GLU A 36 6.26 -13.82 -18.64
CA GLU A 36 6.51 -14.53 -19.89
C GLU A 36 7.72 -13.94 -20.63
N HIS A 37 8.66 -14.83 -20.96
CA HIS A 37 9.94 -14.55 -21.61
C HIS A 37 9.78 -13.92 -23.00
N HIS A 38 10.05 -12.63 -23.14
CA HIS A 38 10.46 -12.06 -24.42
C HIS A 38 11.51 -10.97 -24.21
N GLU A 39 12.66 -11.16 -24.88
CA GLU A 39 13.71 -10.16 -25.01
C GLU A 39 13.17 -8.90 -25.69
N SER A 40 12.67 -7.96 -24.89
CA SER A 40 12.57 -6.57 -25.28
C SER A 40 13.73 -5.83 -24.65
N SER A 41 14.64 -5.32 -25.49
CA SER A 41 15.74 -4.44 -25.12
C SER A 41 15.22 -3.06 -24.67
N ALA A 42 14.38 -3.06 -23.64
CA ALA A 42 13.97 -1.87 -22.92
C ALA A 42 15.09 -1.57 -21.92
N GLU A 43 16.08 -0.79 -22.36
CA GLU A 43 17.11 -0.27 -21.47
C GLU A 43 16.45 0.70 -20.49
N TYR A 44 16.03 0.17 -19.33
CA TYR A 44 15.49 0.99 -18.25
C TYR A 44 16.59 1.93 -17.76
N PRO A 45 16.29 3.24 -17.60
CA PRO A 45 17.28 4.17 -17.06
C PRO A 45 17.68 3.69 -15.66
N LYS A 46 18.99 3.50 -15.43
CA LYS A 46 19.53 3.08 -14.13
C LYS A 46 19.06 4.06 -13.06
N GLU A 47 18.16 3.64 -12.18
CA GLU A 47 17.68 4.46 -11.08
C GLU A 47 18.80 4.62 -10.04
N GLY A 48 19.44 5.78 -10.02
CA GLY A 48 20.42 6.17 -9.00
C GLY A 48 19.86 7.20 -8.03
N PHE A 49 20.53 7.41 -6.91
CA PHE A 49 20.23 8.49 -5.94
C PHE A 49 20.39 9.91 -6.53
N THR A 50 20.95 10.03 -7.73
CA THR A 50 21.02 11.29 -8.51
C THR A 50 19.93 11.38 -9.59
N GLY A 51 19.04 10.39 -9.68
CA GLY A 51 17.95 10.34 -10.63
C GLY A 51 16.95 11.49 -10.42
N PRO A 52 16.10 11.79 -11.42
CA PRO A 52 15.15 12.90 -11.37
C PRO A 52 14.23 12.87 -10.14
N PHE A 53 13.84 11.68 -9.68
CA PHE A 53 13.03 11.51 -8.47
C PHE A 53 13.78 11.96 -7.20
N TRP A 54 14.97 11.42 -6.96
CA TRP A 54 15.80 11.75 -5.78
C TRP A 54 16.33 13.18 -5.80
N ARG A 55 16.66 13.72 -6.97
CA ARG A 55 17.04 15.12 -7.11
C ARG A 55 15.88 16.04 -6.73
N ASN A 56 14.68 15.78 -7.24
CA ASN A 56 13.52 16.63 -6.96
C ASN A 56 13.09 16.52 -5.49
N THR A 57 13.13 15.32 -4.88
CA THR A 57 12.83 15.15 -3.45
C THR A 57 13.86 15.84 -2.56
N THR A 58 15.16 15.77 -2.89
CA THR A 58 16.21 16.48 -2.16
C THR A 58 16.04 18.00 -2.26
N ILE A 59 15.75 18.52 -3.47
CA ILE A 59 15.48 19.96 -3.66
C ILE A 59 14.25 20.38 -2.86
N LEU A 60 13.16 19.61 -2.90
CA LEU A 60 11.96 19.89 -2.12
C LEU A 60 12.22 19.85 -0.62
N ALA A 61 13.03 18.90 -0.15
CA ALA A 61 13.42 18.81 1.26
C ALA A 61 14.25 20.03 1.69
N ILE A 62 15.20 20.47 0.88
CA ILE A 62 16.02 21.67 1.16
C ILE A 62 15.14 22.93 1.16
N ILE A 63 14.26 23.09 0.17
CA ILE A 63 13.33 24.23 0.11
C ILE A 63 12.37 24.19 1.31
N GLY A 64 11.82 23.04 1.65
CA GLY A 64 10.94 22.87 2.81
C GLY A 64 11.65 23.19 4.12
N PHE A 65 12.87 22.70 4.31
CA PHE A 65 13.67 22.98 5.50
C PHE A 65 14.08 24.46 5.57
N GLY A 66 14.48 25.06 4.44
CA GLY A 66 14.77 26.48 4.34
C GLY A 66 13.53 27.33 4.66
N ALA A 67 12.37 26.96 4.14
CA ALA A 67 11.10 27.61 4.46
C ALA A 67 10.76 27.46 5.96
N ILE A 68 11.08 26.33 6.59
CA ILE A 68 10.85 26.14 8.03
C ILE A 68 11.76 27.04 8.89
N ASN A 69 13.02 27.21 8.51
CA ASN A 69 13.97 28.00 9.29
C ASN A 69 13.88 29.51 9.02
N PHE A 70 13.51 29.91 7.80
CA PHE A 70 13.43 31.32 7.38
C PHE A 70 12.01 31.89 7.36
N ALA A 71 10.97 31.07 7.60
CA ALA A 71 9.64 31.64 7.75
C ALA A 71 9.60 32.53 9.00
N PRO A 72 8.96 33.72 8.91
CA PRO A 72 8.81 34.60 10.06
C PRO A 72 8.11 33.84 11.19
N GLU A 73 8.58 34.05 12.43
CA GLU A 73 8.15 33.28 13.61
C GLU A 73 6.62 33.22 13.79
N GLY A 74 5.88 34.20 13.26
CA GLY A 74 4.42 34.23 13.27
C GLY A 74 3.73 33.16 12.40
N ILE A 75 4.39 32.61 11.38
CA ILE A 75 3.80 31.59 10.50
C ILE A 75 4.03 30.19 11.06
N LEU A 76 5.20 29.85 11.60
CA LEU A 76 5.46 28.47 12.06
C LEU A 76 5.24 28.23 13.54
N LYS A 77 5.57 29.19 14.41
CA LYS A 77 5.28 29.03 15.86
C LYS A 77 3.82 29.31 16.18
N GLY A 78 3.09 29.97 15.28
CA GLY A 78 1.84 30.61 15.65
C GLY A 78 2.07 31.66 16.74
N ALA A 79 1.21 32.66 16.77
CA ALA A 79 0.98 33.36 18.02
C ALA A 79 0.45 32.32 19.03
N GLY A 80 1.35 31.75 19.84
CA GLY A 80 1.05 30.66 20.76
C GLY A 80 2.10 30.43 21.85
N THR A 81 3.15 31.27 21.91
CA THR A 81 3.97 31.38 23.13
C THR A 81 3.39 32.38 24.15
N SER A 82 2.19 32.94 23.90
CA SER A 82 1.51 33.80 24.87
C SER A 82 0.00 33.94 24.59
N GLY A 83 -0.82 33.02 25.10
CA GLY A 83 -2.22 33.30 25.45
C GLY A 83 -3.24 33.61 24.35
N THR A 84 -2.95 33.40 23.06
CA THR A 84 -3.97 33.53 22.00
C THR A 84 -4.66 32.19 21.74
N GLU A 85 -5.98 32.18 21.83
CA GLU A 85 -6.91 31.02 21.79
C GLU A 85 -6.92 30.22 20.47
N ASP A 86 -5.98 30.51 19.58
CA ASP A 86 -6.16 30.36 18.15
C ASP A 86 -5.07 29.42 17.61
N PRO A 87 -5.40 28.16 17.23
CA PRO A 87 -4.40 27.12 16.99
C PRO A 87 -3.47 27.46 15.80
N PRO A 88 -2.28 26.81 15.69
CA PRO A 88 -1.38 27.02 14.56
C PRO A 88 -2.07 26.80 13.20
N TRP A 89 -1.63 27.51 12.16
CA TRP A 89 -2.26 27.45 10.82
C TRP A 89 -2.37 26.00 10.29
N LEU A 90 -1.35 25.18 10.52
CA LEU A 90 -1.33 23.79 10.08
C LEU A 90 -2.45 23.00 10.78
N THR A 91 -2.59 23.17 12.09
CA THR A 91 -3.66 22.54 12.88
C THR A 91 -5.04 23.01 12.43
N ARG A 92 -5.22 24.28 12.04
CA ARG A 92 -6.49 24.78 11.47
C ARG A 92 -6.84 24.10 10.15
N VAL A 93 -5.85 23.99 9.26
CA VAL A 93 -6.04 23.32 7.97
C VAL A 93 -6.35 21.84 8.19
N LEU A 94 -5.61 21.16 9.07
CA LEU A 94 -5.88 19.77 9.41
C LEU A 94 -7.27 19.59 10.02
N ALA A 95 -7.67 20.47 10.95
CA ALA A 95 -8.98 20.41 11.58
C ALA A 95 -10.12 20.65 10.58
N HIS A 96 -9.92 21.51 9.58
CA HIS A 96 -10.90 21.75 8.51
C HIS A 96 -11.14 20.51 7.64
N TYR A 97 -10.08 19.73 7.37
CA TYR A 97 -10.18 18.50 6.58
C TYR A 97 -10.33 17.23 7.43
N ALA A 98 -10.31 17.34 8.76
CA ALA A 98 -10.43 16.20 9.65
C ALA A 98 -11.84 15.59 9.54
N PRO A 99 -11.95 14.26 9.43
CA PRO A 99 -13.24 13.59 9.50
C PRO A 99 -13.90 13.86 10.86
N SER A 100 -15.22 14.01 10.87
CA SER A 100 -15.98 14.17 12.12
C SER A 100 -15.82 12.96 13.06
N LEU A 101 -15.99 13.15 14.36
CA LEU A 101 -15.89 12.06 15.34
C LEU A 101 -16.81 10.87 15.00
N LYS A 102 -18.03 11.14 14.53
CA LYS A 102 -18.98 10.10 14.10
C LYS A 102 -18.46 9.26 12.94
N THR A 103 -17.70 9.85 12.02
CA THR A 103 -17.08 9.09 10.92
C THR A 103 -15.97 8.18 11.41
N TRP A 104 -15.19 8.62 12.40
CA TRP A 104 -14.18 7.78 13.06
C TRP A 104 -14.80 6.63 13.85
N GLU A 105 -15.86 6.87 14.61
CA GLU A 105 -16.61 5.82 15.30
C GLU A 105 -17.12 4.76 14.32
N ARG A 106 -17.70 5.18 13.19
CA ARG A 106 -18.16 4.27 12.15
C ARG A 106 -17.03 3.45 11.53
N LEU A 107 -15.88 4.07 11.25
CA LEU A 107 -14.72 3.38 10.69
C LEU A 107 -14.15 2.37 11.68
N ASN A 108 -14.05 2.74 12.96
CA ASN A 108 -13.57 1.85 14.02
C ASN A 108 -14.52 0.67 14.24
N ALA A 109 -15.83 0.91 14.24
CA ALA A 109 -16.83 -0.16 14.33
C ALA A 109 -16.71 -1.15 13.15
N LYS A 110 -16.58 -0.63 11.92
CA LYS A 110 -16.37 -1.46 10.74
C LYS A 110 -15.05 -2.25 10.80
N HIS A 111 -13.98 -1.64 11.31
CA HIS A 111 -12.71 -2.35 11.47
C HIS A 111 -12.81 -3.47 12.50
N LEU A 112 -13.55 -3.26 13.58
CA LEU A 112 -13.82 -4.29 14.60
C LEU A 112 -14.54 -5.49 13.98
N GLU A 113 -15.59 -5.24 13.19
CA GLU A 113 -16.35 -6.28 12.46
C GLU A 113 -15.44 -7.08 11.52
N LEU A 114 -14.63 -6.40 10.69
CA LEU A 114 -13.69 -7.09 9.78
C LEU A 114 -12.63 -7.90 10.51
N THR A 115 -12.18 -7.43 11.68
CA THR A 115 -11.21 -8.14 12.50
C THR A 115 -11.82 -9.41 13.10
N GLU A 116 -13.09 -9.35 13.52
CA GLU A 116 -13.84 -10.50 14.00
C GLU A 116 -14.02 -11.56 12.90
N GLU A 117 -14.45 -11.14 11.70
CA GLU A 117 -14.59 -12.04 10.55
C GLU A 117 -13.27 -12.73 10.20
N GLN A 118 -12.16 -11.97 10.20
CA GLN A 118 -10.83 -12.51 9.93
C GLN A 118 -10.38 -13.50 11.01
N ALA A 119 -10.67 -13.23 12.28
CA ALA A 119 -10.36 -14.14 13.38
C ALA A 119 -11.13 -15.46 13.24
N ASN A 120 -12.42 -15.40 12.89
CA ASN A 120 -13.24 -16.58 12.66
C ASN A 120 -12.74 -17.42 11.47
N TYR A 121 -12.36 -16.76 10.37
CA TYR A 121 -11.76 -17.43 9.22
C TYR A 121 -10.44 -18.12 9.59
N ASN A 122 -9.57 -17.43 10.34
CA ASN A 122 -8.31 -18.00 10.79
C ASN A 122 -8.52 -19.22 11.69
N LEU A 123 -9.50 -19.18 12.60
CA LEU A 123 -9.85 -20.32 13.44
C LEU A 123 -10.27 -21.52 12.58
N PHE A 124 -11.13 -21.30 11.58
CA PHE A 124 -11.56 -22.36 10.67
C PHE A 124 -10.40 -22.99 9.88
N VAL A 125 -9.51 -22.17 9.34
CA VAL A 125 -8.34 -22.65 8.59
C VAL A 125 -7.34 -23.38 9.51
N GLN A 126 -7.18 -22.92 10.75
CA GLN A 126 -6.28 -23.56 11.72
C GLN A 126 -6.82 -24.90 12.23
N ASP A 127 -8.14 -25.04 12.39
CA ASP A 127 -8.77 -26.28 12.83
C ASP A 127 -8.86 -27.32 11.70
N ALA A 128 -8.81 -26.88 10.44
CA ALA A 128 -8.80 -27.76 9.27
C ALA A 128 -7.51 -28.62 9.24
N LYS A 129 -7.58 -29.80 9.85
CA LYS A 129 -6.53 -30.82 9.74
C LYS A 129 -6.66 -31.59 8.44
N ARG A 130 -5.53 -31.85 7.78
CA ARG A 130 -5.49 -32.81 6.67
C ARG A 130 -5.94 -34.17 7.19
N PRO A 131 -6.73 -34.94 6.41
CA PRO A 131 -7.06 -36.31 6.78
C PRO A 131 -5.76 -37.10 7.00
N VAL A 132 -5.72 -37.90 8.05
CA VAL A 132 -4.56 -38.72 8.38
C VAL A 132 -4.36 -39.74 7.26
N MET A 133 -3.32 -39.55 6.45
CA MET A 133 -2.95 -40.48 5.38
C MET A 133 -1.80 -41.37 5.86
N HIS A 134 -2.08 -42.65 6.05
CA HIS A 134 -1.03 -43.65 6.27
C HIS A 134 -0.51 -44.14 4.92
N ARG A 135 0.79 -43.93 4.66
CA ARG A 135 1.44 -44.40 3.43
C ARG A 135 2.08 -45.75 3.70
N PHE A 136 1.52 -46.80 3.11
CA PHE A 136 2.07 -48.14 3.16
C PHE A 136 2.81 -48.45 1.87
N ARG A 137 4.01 -49.04 1.97
CA ARG A 137 4.76 -49.52 0.81
C ARG A 137 4.08 -50.71 0.12
N TYR A 138 3.31 -51.48 0.89
CA TYR A 138 2.63 -52.69 0.43
C TYR A 138 1.16 -52.63 0.85
N PRO A 139 0.26 -52.08 0.01
CA PRO A 139 -1.17 -52.01 0.33
C PRO A 139 -1.81 -53.40 0.48
N GLN A 140 -1.20 -54.43 -0.12
CA GLN A 140 -1.66 -55.82 -0.03
C GLN A 140 -1.59 -56.39 1.41
N GLN A 141 -0.87 -55.74 2.33
CA GLN A 141 -0.81 -56.18 3.73
C GLN A 141 -2.17 -56.17 4.43
N PHE A 142 -3.12 -55.35 3.97
CA PHE A 142 -4.48 -55.34 4.52
C PHE A 142 -5.26 -56.63 4.23
N GLU A 143 -4.93 -57.34 3.15
CA GLU A 143 -5.61 -58.58 2.76
C GLU A 143 -4.89 -59.85 3.26
N GLN A 144 -3.62 -59.73 3.65
CA GLN A 144 -2.78 -60.86 4.06
C GLN A 144 -2.86 -61.20 5.56
N GLY A 145 -3.74 -60.54 6.31
CA GLY A 145 -3.95 -60.81 7.73
C GLY A 145 -4.55 -62.20 7.96
N SER A 146 -3.94 -62.99 8.86
CA SER A 146 -4.49 -64.29 9.25
C SER A 146 -5.74 -64.12 10.11
N THR A 147 -6.87 -64.64 9.66
CA THR A 147 -8.16 -64.61 10.38
C THR A 147 -8.07 -65.26 11.76
N HIS A 148 -7.12 -66.19 11.96
CA HIS A 148 -7.01 -66.99 13.18
C HIS A 148 -6.07 -66.39 14.25
N CYS A 149 -5.30 -65.35 13.91
CA CYS A 149 -4.33 -64.73 14.83
C CYS A 149 -4.68 -63.27 15.19
N MET A 150 -5.95 -62.88 15.06
CA MET A 150 -6.39 -61.53 15.41
C MET A 150 -6.99 -61.50 16.82
N PRO A 151 -6.49 -60.65 17.74
CA PRO A 151 -7.11 -60.49 19.05
C PRO A 151 -8.50 -59.88 18.89
N VAL A 152 -9.42 -60.27 19.77
CA VAL A 152 -10.80 -59.75 19.78
C VAL A 152 -10.75 -58.22 19.97
N GLY A 153 -11.34 -57.48 19.03
CA GLY A 153 -11.34 -56.01 19.04
C GLY A 153 -10.06 -55.34 18.50
N GLY A 154 -9.07 -56.10 18.01
CA GLY A 154 -7.84 -55.55 17.43
C GLY A 154 -7.91 -55.20 15.95
N GLY A 155 -8.98 -55.61 15.26
CA GLY A 155 -9.20 -55.27 13.86
C GLY A 155 -9.73 -53.85 13.71
N ALA A 156 -9.08 -53.03 12.89
CA ALA A 156 -9.65 -51.77 12.44
C ALA A 156 -10.76 -52.03 11.41
N ASP A 157 -11.85 -51.25 11.45
CA ASP A 157 -12.86 -51.27 10.40
C ASP A 157 -12.28 -50.63 9.12
N LEU A 158 -12.28 -51.38 8.02
CA LEU A 158 -11.71 -50.97 6.73
C LEU A 158 -12.78 -50.70 5.65
N ASN A 159 -14.06 -50.67 6.02
CA ASN A 159 -15.19 -50.54 5.06
C ASN A 159 -15.19 -49.24 4.21
N GLY A 160 -14.35 -48.25 4.55
CA GLY A 160 -14.19 -46.99 3.82
C GLY A 160 -12.78 -46.74 3.26
N LEU A 161 -11.92 -47.75 3.23
CA LEU A 161 -10.53 -47.60 2.78
C LEU A 161 -10.48 -47.34 1.25
N VAL A 162 -10.01 -46.15 0.86
CA VAL A 162 -9.72 -45.82 -0.55
C VAL A 162 -8.21 -45.87 -0.75
N VAL A 163 -7.72 -46.91 -1.42
CA VAL A 163 -6.30 -47.03 -1.80
C VAL A 163 -6.04 -46.11 -3.00
N LYS A 164 -5.20 -45.10 -2.80
CA LYS A 164 -4.74 -44.24 -3.89
C LYS A 164 -3.51 -44.89 -4.55
N ASN A 165 -3.72 -45.50 -5.71
CA ASN A 165 -2.61 -45.89 -6.59
C ASN A 165 -2.08 -44.62 -7.29
N GLU A 166 -0.77 -44.59 -7.60
CA GLU A 166 -0.20 -43.54 -8.45
C GLU A 166 -0.82 -43.54 -9.85
#